data_AF-A0A451A9U2-F1
#
_entry.id   AF-A0A451A9U2-F1
#
_cell.length_a   1.000
_cell.length_b   1.000
_cell.length_c   1.000
_cell.angle_alpha   90.00
_cell.angle_beta   90.00
_cell.angle_gamma   90.00
#
_symmetry.space_group_name_H-M   'P 1'
#
loop_
_entity.id
_entity.type
_entity.pdbx_description
1 polymer ?
#
loop_
_entity_poly.entity_id
_entity_poly.type
_entity_poly.pdbx_seq_one_letter_code
_entity_poly.pdbx_strand_id
1 'polypeptide(L)'
;MPHYSEEFKEKLVREMMSPGGRSVSEIHRASGISENTLYSWKNKYGVEQEAEPERTGKPENWDGERKLLVLTETAGLNEQELSEYCRENGLYVEQIERWREPAIAGTESDSLLTKGQRQEWQRDKKRLCWKRQLQAGDGFEDQRKKSGGARRVPANKLTEEEKAQIIEVCNRVEYQSSAPSQIVPKLADEGVYIASESSFYRVLHEKNQLHRRGRARTPRTVIKPKGYKAEAPNQVWSWDITYLASAVRGSFYYLYMVEDIYSRKIVCWEVHEQENAEHASRLIRKGR
;
A
#
# COMPACT_ATOMS: atom_id res chain seq x y z
N MET A 1 -5.29 -4.42 22.74
CA MET A 1 -5.57 -2.97 22.60
C MET A 1 -6.88 -2.68 23.32
N PRO A 2 -7.00 -1.56 24.06
CA PRO A 2 -8.27 -1.20 24.68
C PRO A 2 -9.31 -0.99 23.57
N HIS A 3 -10.42 -1.72 23.62
CA HIS A 3 -11.55 -1.54 22.71
C HIS A 3 -12.52 -0.54 23.31
N TYR A 4 -12.58 0.65 22.73
CA TYR A 4 -13.57 1.68 23.07
C TYR A 4 -14.79 1.54 22.17
N SER A 5 -16.00 1.66 22.73
CA SER A 5 -17.24 1.63 21.96
C SER A 5 -17.33 2.84 21.01
N GLU A 6 -18.02 2.68 19.88
CA GLU A 6 -18.19 3.76 18.90
C GLU A 6 -18.91 4.98 19.51
N GLU A 7 -19.97 4.75 20.30
CA GLU A 7 -20.70 5.81 21.03
C GLU A 7 -19.79 6.63 21.96
N PHE A 8 -18.80 5.97 22.58
CA PHE A 8 -17.85 6.65 23.46
C PHE A 8 -16.85 7.52 22.67
N LYS A 9 -16.42 7.07 21.49
CA LYS A 9 -15.54 7.85 20.60
C LYS A 9 -16.27 9.09 20.06
N GLU A 10 -17.51 8.92 19.61
CA GLU A 10 -18.33 10.02 19.09
C GLU A 10 -18.62 11.08 20.16
N LYS A 11 -18.91 10.66 21.40
CA LYS A 11 -19.10 11.57 22.54
C LYS A 11 -17.86 12.43 22.80
N LEU A 12 -16.67 11.81 22.83
CA LEU A 12 -15.42 12.54 23.05
C LEU A 12 -15.10 13.49 21.89
N VAL A 13 -15.33 13.07 20.64
CA VAL A 13 -15.13 13.94 19.47
C VAL A 13 -16.09 15.13 19.51
N ARG A 14 -17.36 14.94 19.91
CA ARG A 14 -18.33 16.02 20.09
C ARG A 14 -17.94 16.98 21.22
N GLU A 15 -17.41 16.46 22.33
CA GLU A 15 -16.88 17.27 23.44
C GLU A 15 -15.63 18.07 23.04
N MET A 16 -14.78 17.53 22.15
CA MET A 16 -13.60 18.22 21.59
C MET A 16 -13.93 19.30 20.54
N MET A 17 -15.04 19.15 19.83
CA MET A 17 -15.44 20.02 18.72
C MET A 17 -16.41 21.12 19.12
N SER A 18 -16.94 21.10 20.34
CA SER A 18 -17.79 22.18 20.85
C SER A 18 -16.99 23.49 21.01
N PRO A 19 -17.53 24.66 20.63
CA PRO A 19 -16.83 25.96 20.73
C PRO A 19 -16.36 26.34 22.15
N GLY A 20 -16.90 25.71 23.19
CA GLY A 20 -16.46 25.80 24.59
C GLY A 20 -16.02 24.45 25.18
N GLY A 21 -15.66 23.50 24.32
CA GLY A 21 -15.29 22.13 24.66
C GLY A 21 -13.93 21.99 25.36
N ARG A 22 -13.70 20.82 25.96
CA ARG A 22 -12.41 20.51 26.59
C ARG A 22 -11.33 20.33 25.55
N SER A 23 -10.13 20.84 25.85
CA SER A 23 -8.97 20.65 24.98
C SER A 23 -8.54 19.18 24.92
N VAL A 24 -7.85 18.80 23.83
CA VAL A 24 -7.35 17.42 23.65
C VAL A 24 -6.47 16.98 24.83
N SER A 25 -5.67 17.89 25.38
CA SER A 25 -4.80 17.62 26.52
C SER A 25 -5.56 17.49 27.84
N GLU A 26 -6.67 18.20 28.03
CA GLU A 26 -7.55 18.00 29.20
C GLU A 26 -8.25 16.64 29.14
N ILE A 27 -8.71 16.24 27.95
CA ILE A 27 -9.34 14.94 27.74
C ILE A 27 -8.31 13.81 27.91
N HIS A 28 -7.08 13.99 27.44
CA HIS A 28 -5.99 13.04 27.70
C HIS A 28 -5.76 12.86 29.20
N ARG A 29 -5.69 13.95 29.97
CA ARG A 29 -5.52 13.90 31.44
C ARG A 29 -6.71 13.24 32.16
N ALA A 30 -7.93 13.48 31.69
CA ALA A 30 -9.14 12.94 32.31
C ALA A 30 -9.41 11.47 31.96
N SER A 31 -9.09 11.05 30.74
CA SER A 31 -9.43 9.71 30.22
C SER A 31 -8.25 8.75 30.14
N GLY A 32 -7.01 9.24 30.20
CA GLY A 32 -5.78 8.44 30.02
C GLY A 32 -5.53 7.99 28.57
N ILE A 33 -6.36 8.42 27.60
CA ILE A 33 -6.26 8.04 26.19
C ILE A 33 -5.20 8.90 25.50
N SER A 34 -4.27 8.29 24.75
CA SER A 34 -3.18 9.04 24.10
C SER A 34 -3.69 10.16 23.18
N GLU A 35 -3.00 11.31 23.19
CA GLU A 35 -3.36 12.46 22.36
C GLU A 35 -3.43 12.10 20.87
N ASN A 36 -2.50 11.26 20.40
CA ASN A 36 -2.50 10.77 19.01
C ASN A 36 -3.78 9.99 18.64
N THR A 37 -4.32 9.20 19.57
CA THR A 37 -5.57 8.48 19.35
C THR A 37 -6.76 9.45 19.30
N LEU A 38 -6.80 10.46 20.17
CA LEU A 38 -7.83 11.49 20.17
C LEU A 38 -7.80 12.33 18.87
N TYR A 39 -6.62 12.71 18.38
CA TYR A 39 -6.47 13.39 17.09
C TYR A 39 -6.89 12.50 15.90
N SER A 40 -6.57 11.21 15.95
CA SER A 40 -7.01 10.25 14.93
C SER A 40 -8.53 10.13 14.88
N TRP A 41 -9.20 10.09 16.04
CA TRP A 41 -10.66 10.07 16.11
C TRP A 41 -11.28 11.39 15.68
N LYS A 42 -10.70 12.53 16.08
CA LYS A 42 -11.13 13.86 15.61
C LYS A 42 -11.09 13.95 14.09
N ASN A 43 -10.03 13.45 13.44
CA ASN A 43 -9.92 13.47 11.99
C ASN A 43 -10.86 12.47 11.30
N LYS A 44 -11.18 11.34 11.96
CA LYS A 44 -12.03 10.30 11.38
C LYS A 44 -13.53 10.63 11.51
N TYR A 45 -13.97 11.11 12.67
CA TYR A 45 -15.39 11.34 12.99
C TYR A 45 -15.77 12.82 12.99
N GLY A 46 -14.81 13.74 13.06
CA GLY A 46 -15.06 15.18 13.03
C GLY A 46 -15.38 15.75 11.64
N VAL A 47 -15.48 14.90 10.62
CA VAL A 47 -15.80 15.28 9.23
C VAL A 47 -17.28 15.05 8.92
N GLU A 48 -18.03 14.31 9.76
CA GLU A 48 -19.36 13.81 9.40
C GLU A 48 -20.56 14.64 9.90
N GLN A 49 -20.37 15.75 10.61
CA GLN A 49 -21.49 16.64 10.96
C GLN A 49 -21.15 18.11 10.69
N GLU A 50 -22.00 18.73 9.86
CA GLU A 50 -21.99 20.10 9.30
C GLU A 50 -21.10 20.32 8.07
N ALA A 51 -21.72 20.13 6.90
CA ALA A 51 -21.26 20.66 5.62
C ALA A 51 -21.36 22.20 5.62
N GLU A 52 -20.41 22.87 6.28
CA GLU A 52 -20.00 24.22 5.92
C GLU A 52 -19.07 24.16 4.69
N PRO A 53 -19.12 25.15 3.79
CA PRO A 53 -18.46 25.07 2.49
C PRO A 53 -16.96 24.84 2.69
N GLU A 54 -16.45 23.86 1.97
CA GLU A 54 -15.06 23.49 1.94
C GLU A 54 -14.16 24.72 2.00
N ARG A 55 -13.16 24.72 2.88
CA ARG A 55 -12.05 25.66 2.79
C ARG A 55 -11.41 25.47 1.41
N THR A 56 -11.78 26.34 0.47
CA THR A 56 -11.25 26.34 -0.89
C THR A 56 -9.74 26.53 -0.78
N GLY A 57 -9.00 25.49 -1.14
CA GLY A 57 -7.55 25.59 -1.28
C GLY A 57 -7.20 26.72 -2.25
N LYS A 58 -5.96 27.20 -2.24
CA LYS A 58 -5.51 28.21 -3.21
C LYS A 58 -5.90 27.78 -4.64
N PRO A 59 -6.42 28.69 -5.50
CA PRO A 59 -6.91 28.36 -6.85
C PRO A 59 -5.93 27.54 -7.71
N GLU A 60 -4.64 27.75 -7.49
CA GLU A 60 -3.55 27.03 -8.15
C GLU A 60 -3.60 25.52 -7.93
N ASN A 61 -4.04 25.09 -6.74
CA ASN A 61 -4.12 23.69 -6.30
C ASN A 61 -5.48 23.04 -6.62
N TRP A 62 -6.37 23.71 -7.35
CA TRP A 62 -7.66 23.12 -7.71
C TRP A 62 -7.50 21.98 -8.73
N ASP A 63 -8.35 20.98 -8.58
CA ASP A 63 -8.48 19.87 -9.51
C ASP A 63 -8.97 20.35 -10.90
N GLY A 64 -8.67 19.59 -11.94
CA GLY A 64 -8.99 19.90 -13.33
C GLY A 64 -10.49 20.08 -13.56
N GLU A 65 -11.34 19.28 -12.91
CA GLU A 65 -12.80 19.39 -13.01
C GLU A 65 -13.33 20.72 -12.50
N ARG A 66 -12.77 21.24 -11.39
CA ARG A 66 -13.17 22.56 -10.85
C ARG A 66 -12.70 23.70 -11.74
N LYS A 67 -11.48 23.61 -12.27
CA LYS A 67 -10.95 24.61 -13.22
C LYS A 67 -11.79 24.63 -14.51
N LEU A 68 -12.22 23.47 -15.00
CA LEU A 68 -13.11 23.34 -16.15
C LEU A 68 -14.50 23.92 -15.88
N LEU A 69 -15.09 23.66 -14.71
CA LEU A 69 -16.39 24.22 -14.34
C LEU A 69 -16.37 25.75 -14.35
N VAL A 70 -15.36 26.36 -13.72
CA VAL A 70 -15.16 27.82 -13.75
C VAL A 70 -15.02 28.33 -15.19
N LEU A 71 -14.23 27.65 -16.03
CA LEU A 71 -14.07 28.04 -17.43
C LEU A 71 -15.37 27.95 -18.23
N THR A 72 -16.22 26.95 -17.97
CA THR A 72 -17.53 26.83 -18.64
C THR A 72 -18.52 27.90 -18.19
N GLU A 73 -18.54 28.23 -16.90
CA GLU A 73 -19.41 29.28 -16.36
C GLU A 73 -18.98 30.67 -16.86
N THR A 74 -17.68 30.90 -16.93
CA THR A 74 -17.11 32.19 -17.34
C THR A 74 -17.02 32.39 -18.85
N ALA A 75 -17.23 31.33 -19.65
CA ALA A 75 -17.13 31.39 -21.12
C ALA A 75 -18.12 32.36 -21.77
N GLY A 76 -19.25 32.65 -21.12
CA GLY A 76 -20.32 33.53 -21.63
C GLY A 76 -20.40 34.89 -20.94
N LEU A 77 -19.57 35.17 -19.94
CA LEU A 77 -19.67 36.40 -19.13
C LEU A 77 -18.93 37.57 -19.79
N ASN A 78 -19.49 38.78 -19.63
CA ASN A 78 -18.83 40.02 -20.02
C ASN A 78 -17.72 40.40 -19.02
N GLU A 79 -16.81 41.31 -19.37
CA GLU A 79 -15.65 41.68 -18.54
C GLU A 79 -16.02 42.21 -17.14
N GLN A 80 -17.16 42.89 -17.04
CA GLN A 80 -17.72 43.37 -15.76
C GLN A 80 -18.26 42.21 -14.91
N GLU A 81 -19.03 41.30 -15.52
CA GLU A 81 -19.62 40.13 -14.87
C GLU A 81 -18.54 39.12 -14.46
N LEU A 82 -17.48 38.98 -15.27
CA LEU A 82 -16.31 38.16 -14.97
C LEU A 82 -15.56 38.70 -13.74
N SER A 83 -15.43 40.03 -13.64
CA SER A 83 -14.80 40.68 -12.50
C SER A 83 -15.62 40.53 -11.21
N GLU A 84 -16.95 40.57 -11.31
CA GLU A 84 -17.85 40.31 -10.18
C GLU A 84 -17.79 38.84 -9.74
N TYR A 85 -17.87 37.91 -10.69
CA TYR A 85 -17.71 36.47 -10.43
C TYR A 85 -16.36 36.14 -9.76
N CYS A 86 -15.28 36.78 -10.23
CA CYS A 86 -13.94 36.65 -9.63
C CYS A 86 -13.91 37.12 -8.17
N ARG A 87 -14.58 38.23 -7.84
CA ARG A 87 -14.64 38.76 -6.48
C ARG A 87 -15.46 37.85 -5.55
N GLU A 88 -16.55 37.28 -6.04
CA GLU A 88 -17.39 36.36 -5.27
C GLU A 88 -16.70 35.02 -5.01
N ASN A 89 -15.96 34.49 -5.99
CA ASN A 89 -15.29 33.19 -5.90
C ASN A 89 -13.83 33.26 -5.42
N GLY A 90 -13.31 34.47 -5.15
CA GLY A 90 -11.93 34.67 -4.68
C GLY A 90 -10.86 34.32 -5.74
N LEU A 91 -11.17 34.57 -7.01
CA LEU A 91 -10.33 34.32 -8.18
C LEU A 91 -9.85 35.64 -8.79
N TYR A 92 -8.77 35.58 -9.56
CA TYR A 92 -8.29 36.69 -10.37
C TYR A 92 -8.54 36.42 -11.86
N VAL A 93 -8.85 37.45 -12.63
CA VAL A 93 -9.16 37.34 -14.08
C VAL A 93 -8.00 36.68 -14.82
N GLU A 94 -6.77 37.03 -14.46
CA GLU A 94 -5.54 36.49 -15.04
C GLU A 94 -5.38 34.98 -14.77
N GLN A 95 -5.99 34.44 -13.70
CA GLN A 95 -5.96 33.01 -13.41
C GLN A 95 -6.88 32.23 -14.36
N ILE A 96 -8.05 32.79 -14.67
CA ILE A 96 -9.02 32.20 -15.59
C ILE A 96 -8.46 32.20 -17.01
N GLU A 97 -7.85 33.31 -17.44
CA GLU A 97 -7.17 33.40 -18.73
C GLU A 97 -6.04 32.36 -18.86
N ARG A 98 -5.23 32.21 -17.80
CA ARG A 98 -4.15 31.21 -17.75
C ARG A 98 -4.65 29.76 -17.82
N TRP A 99 -5.89 29.48 -17.40
CA TRP A 99 -6.50 28.16 -17.57
C TRP A 99 -7.18 27.99 -18.94
N ARG A 100 -7.61 29.09 -19.56
CA ARG A 100 -8.25 29.09 -20.88
C ARG A 100 -7.27 28.79 -22.01
N GLU A 101 -6.04 29.32 -21.95
CA GLU A 101 -5.03 29.11 -22.99
C GLU A 101 -4.67 27.62 -23.21
N PRO A 102 -4.32 26.81 -22.17
CA PRO A 102 -4.04 25.39 -22.35
C PRO A 102 -5.27 24.58 -22.80
N ALA A 103 -6.46 24.97 -22.34
CA ALA A 103 -7.72 24.31 -22.69
C ALA A 103 -8.08 24.50 -24.19
N ILE A 104 -7.82 25.68 -24.75
CA ILE A 104 -7.98 25.95 -26.20
C ILE A 104 -6.86 25.28 -27.00
N ALA A 105 -5.63 25.24 -26.48
CA ALA A 105 -4.47 24.63 -27.14
C ALA A 105 -4.50 23.08 -27.16
N GLY A 106 -5.57 22.45 -26.66
CA GLY A 106 -5.75 20.99 -26.66
C GLY A 106 -4.68 20.23 -25.87
N THR A 107 -3.98 20.92 -24.96
CA THR A 107 -2.95 20.30 -24.12
C THR A 107 -3.58 19.98 -22.78
N GLU A 108 -4.14 18.77 -22.66
CA GLU A 108 -4.51 18.24 -21.35
C GLU A 108 -3.27 18.31 -20.46
N SER A 109 -3.41 19.08 -19.37
CA SER A 109 -2.42 19.17 -18.32
C SER A 109 -1.98 17.78 -17.86
N ASP A 110 -0.68 17.65 -17.58
CA ASP A 110 0.10 16.52 -17.06
C ASP A 110 -0.41 15.94 -15.69
N SER A 111 -1.69 16.13 -15.37
CA SER A 111 -2.32 15.89 -14.07
C SER A 111 -3.08 14.56 -13.98
N LEU A 112 -3.37 13.87 -15.10
CA LEU A 112 -4.13 12.61 -15.09
C LEU A 112 -3.27 11.32 -15.20
N LEU A 113 -1.96 11.40 -14.93
CA LEU A 113 -1.14 10.18 -14.88
C LEU A 113 -1.40 9.40 -13.58
N THR A 114 -2.00 8.21 -13.72
CA THR A 114 -2.09 7.24 -12.60
C THR A 114 -0.69 6.91 -12.06
N LYS A 115 -0.59 6.47 -10.79
CA LYS A 115 0.71 6.14 -10.16
C LYS A 115 1.56 5.17 -10.99
N GLY A 116 0.93 4.23 -11.71
CA GLY A 116 1.61 3.31 -12.63
C GLY A 116 2.20 4.03 -13.85
N GLN A 117 1.41 4.86 -14.52
CA GLN A 117 1.84 5.63 -15.69
C GLN A 117 2.94 6.64 -15.34
N ARG A 118 2.91 7.23 -14.13
CA ARG A 118 3.97 8.13 -13.65
C ARG A 118 5.30 7.41 -13.43
N GLN A 119 5.27 6.17 -12.92
CA GLN A 119 6.48 5.35 -12.78
C GLN A 119 7.04 4.93 -14.14
N GLU A 120 6.15 4.61 -15.08
CA GLU A 120 6.51 4.24 -16.44
C GLU A 120 7.12 5.43 -17.19
N TRP A 121 6.52 6.62 -17.09
CA TRP A 121 7.09 7.87 -17.59
C TRP A 121 8.46 8.18 -16.99
N GLN A 122 8.66 7.99 -15.67
CA GLN A 122 9.97 8.17 -15.05
C GLN A 122 11.01 7.16 -15.57
N ARG A 123 10.61 5.90 -15.82
CA ARG A 123 11.47 4.87 -16.42
C ARG A 123 11.83 5.24 -17.85
N ASP A 124 10.85 5.66 -18.66
CA ASP A 124 11.07 6.03 -20.05
C ASP A 124 11.89 7.32 -20.17
N LYS A 125 11.68 8.30 -19.30
CA LYS A 125 12.51 9.50 -19.21
C LYS A 125 13.97 9.14 -18.87
N LYS A 126 14.19 8.24 -17.90
CA LYS A 126 15.54 7.72 -17.59
C LYS A 126 16.14 6.99 -18.79
N ARG A 127 15.35 6.16 -19.47
CA ARG A 127 15.78 5.39 -20.65
C ARG A 127 16.15 6.28 -21.84
N LEU A 128 15.36 7.32 -22.11
CA LEU A 128 15.61 8.33 -23.14
C LEU A 128 16.86 9.14 -22.81
N CYS A 129 17.03 9.57 -21.56
CA CYS A 129 18.24 10.27 -21.11
C CYS A 129 19.48 9.38 -21.28
N TRP A 130 19.38 8.09 -20.93
CA TRP A 130 20.44 7.11 -21.10
C TRP A 130 20.78 6.84 -22.58
N LYS A 131 19.76 6.74 -23.46
CA LYS A 131 19.95 6.62 -24.93
C LYS A 131 20.60 7.87 -25.52
N ARG A 132 20.21 9.06 -25.07
CA ARG A 132 20.78 10.35 -25.54
C ARG A 132 22.23 10.50 -25.10
N GLN A 133 22.55 10.04 -23.88
CA GLN A 133 23.92 9.99 -23.37
C GLN A 133 24.80 8.95 -24.10
N LEU A 134 24.25 7.79 -24.48
CA LEU A 134 24.96 6.81 -25.32
C LEU A 134 25.35 7.36 -26.70
N GLN A 135 24.49 8.21 -27.29
CA GLN A 135 24.77 8.85 -28.59
C GLN A 135 25.79 9.99 -28.49
N ALA A 136 26.03 10.54 -27.29
CA ALA A 136 26.93 11.67 -27.08
C ALA A 136 28.43 11.31 -27.03
N GLY A 137 28.80 10.03 -27.21
CA GLY A 137 30.17 9.62 -27.55
C GLY A 137 31.26 9.84 -26.48
N ASP A 138 30.93 10.39 -25.31
CA ASP A 138 31.89 10.65 -24.25
C ASP A 138 32.01 9.42 -23.33
N GLY A 139 33.23 8.94 -23.12
CA GLY A 139 33.52 7.69 -22.41
C GLY A 139 32.89 7.61 -21.02
N PHE A 140 32.35 6.44 -20.68
CA PHE A 140 31.70 6.15 -19.40
C PHE A 140 32.71 6.05 -18.24
N GLU A 141 33.30 7.17 -17.80
CA GLU A 141 33.96 7.23 -16.49
C GLU A 141 33.00 7.75 -15.42
N ASP A 142 32.67 6.89 -14.45
CA ASP A 142 31.92 7.27 -13.26
C ASP A 142 32.73 8.27 -12.40
N GLN A 143 32.46 9.56 -12.62
CA GLN A 143 33.11 10.64 -11.89
C GLN A 143 32.65 10.78 -10.42
N ARG A 144 31.67 9.99 -9.93
CA ARG A 144 31.32 9.98 -8.49
C ARG A 144 32.44 9.43 -7.62
N LYS A 145 33.36 8.64 -8.20
CA LYS A 145 34.60 8.22 -7.51
C LYS A 145 35.61 9.37 -7.36
N LYS A 146 35.55 10.38 -8.25
CA LYS A 146 36.47 11.53 -8.26
C LYS A 146 35.95 12.72 -7.43
N SER A 147 34.64 12.82 -7.18
CA SER A 147 34.10 13.78 -6.21
C SER A 147 34.46 13.35 -4.78
N GLY A 148 34.91 14.29 -3.95
CA GLY A 148 35.60 14.06 -2.66
C GLY A 148 34.88 13.23 -1.56
N GLY A 149 33.74 12.61 -1.86
CA GLY A 149 33.06 11.64 -0.98
C GLY A 149 33.77 10.30 -0.87
N ALA A 150 34.58 9.88 -1.86
CA ALA A 150 35.29 8.60 -1.83
C ALA A 150 36.34 8.49 -0.70
N ARG A 151 36.84 9.62 -0.18
CA ARG A 151 37.83 9.67 0.91
C ARG A 151 37.21 9.78 2.31
N ARG A 152 35.91 10.08 2.43
CA ARG A 152 35.27 10.20 3.75
C ARG A 152 34.87 8.81 4.23
N VAL A 153 35.72 8.21 5.04
CA VAL A 153 35.36 7.02 5.80
C VAL A 153 34.30 7.43 6.83
N PRO A 154 33.10 6.82 6.83
CA PRO A 154 32.09 7.11 7.85
C PRO A 154 32.64 6.81 9.23
N ALA A 155 32.40 7.69 10.21
CA ALA A 155 32.85 7.49 11.60
C ALA A 155 32.34 6.18 12.21
N ASN A 156 31.16 5.72 11.76
CA ASN A 156 30.50 4.50 12.24
C ASN A 156 30.92 3.25 11.42
N LYS A 157 32.05 3.30 10.71
CA LYS A 157 32.56 2.14 9.97
C LYS A 157 33.17 1.17 10.97
N LEU A 158 32.62 -0.05 11.01
CA LEU A 158 33.16 -1.13 11.82
C LEU A 158 34.62 -1.39 11.45
N THR A 159 35.46 -1.52 12.47
CA THR A 159 36.85 -1.92 12.30
C THR A 159 36.93 -3.41 11.95
N GLU A 160 38.06 -3.88 11.44
CA GLU A 160 38.22 -5.29 11.09
C GLU A 160 38.22 -6.19 12.34
N GLU A 161 38.64 -5.65 13.50
CA GLU A 161 38.57 -6.32 14.79
C GLU A 161 37.12 -6.54 15.24
N GLU A 162 36.26 -5.52 15.13
CA GLU A 162 34.82 -5.63 15.45
C GLU A 162 34.12 -6.63 14.52
N LYS A 163 34.48 -6.63 13.24
CA LYS A 163 33.97 -7.63 12.29
C LYS A 163 34.41 -9.04 12.65
N ALA A 164 35.67 -9.23 13.06
CA ALA A 164 36.18 -10.52 13.50
C ALA A 164 35.43 -11.02 14.75
N GLN A 165 35.17 -10.12 15.70
CA GLN A 165 34.39 -10.42 16.90
C GLN A 165 32.96 -10.85 16.56
N ILE A 166 32.29 -10.18 15.61
CA ILE A 166 30.96 -10.58 15.12
C ILE A 166 30.98 -12.02 14.58
N ILE A 167 31.98 -12.35 13.77
CA ILE A 167 32.11 -13.69 13.16
C ILE A 167 32.38 -14.74 14.24
N GLU A 168 33.25 -14.46 15.21
CA GLU A 168 33.53 -15.35 16.33
C GLU A 168 32.25 -15.67 17.11
N VAL A 169 31.51 -14.63 17.53
CA VAL A 169 30.26 -14.78 18.27
C VAL A 169 29.24 -15.60 17.48
N CYS A 170 29.06 -15.33 16.19
CA CYS A 170 28.10 -16.07 15.35
C CYS A 170 28.45 -17.55 15.15
N ASN A 171 29.70 -17.94 15.40
CA ASN A 171 30.21 -19.31 15.27
C ASN A 171 30.38 -20.02 16.63
N ARG A 172 30.06 -19.38 17.76
CA ARG A 172 30.00 -20.05 19.06
C ARG A 172 28.91 -21.10 19.08
N VAL A 173 29.12 -22.17 19.85
CA VAL A 173 28.21 -23.33 19.95
C VAL A 173 26.80 -22.90 20.38
N GLU A 174 26.70 -21.96 21.32
CA GLU A 174 25.44 -21.42 21.85
C GLU A 174 24.57 -20.73 20.78
N TYR A 175 25.22 -20.12 19.79
CA TYR A 175 24.56 -19.34 18.74
C TYR A 175 24.56 -20.04 17.37
N GLN A 176 25.09 -21.26 17.27
CA GLN A 176 25.26 -21.99 16.01
C GLN A 176 23.99 -22.04 15.16
N SER A 177 22.84 -22.25 15.80
CA SER A 177 21.52 -22.37 15.15
C SER A 177 20.66 -21.09 15.26
N SER A 178 21.18 -20.03 15.88
CA SER A 178 20.46 -18.76 16.08
C SER A 178 20.70 -17.81 14.91
N ALA A 179 19.69 -17.02 14.54
CA ALA A 179 19.84 -15.95 13.56
C ALA A 179 20.38 -14.66 14.22
N PRO A 180 20.97 -13.72 13.47
CA PRO A 180 21.42 -12.43 14.03
C PRO A 180 20.35 -11.67 14.82
N SER A 181 19.09 -11.74 14.40
CA SER A 181 17.93 -11.17 15.13
C SER A 181 17.67 -11.80 16.50
N GLN A 182 18.22 -12.98 16.78
CA GLN A 182 18.15 -13.64 18.08
C GLN A 182 19.45 -13.47 18.87
N ILE A 183 20.60 -13.39 18.19
CA ILE A 183 21.92 -13.24 18.81
C ILE A 183 22.05 -11.85 19.43
N VAL A 184 21.72 -10.78 18.68
CA VAL A 184 21.91 -9.40 19.15
C VAL A 184 21.12 -9.09 20.43
N PRO A 185 19.83 -9.45 20.56
CA PRO A 185 19.10 -9.27 21.82
C PRO A 185 19.70 -10.06 22.99
N LYS A 186 20.12 -11.31 22.78
CA LYS A 186 20.75 -12.12 23.84
C LYS A 186 22.05 -11.50 24.35
N LEU A 187 22.89 -11.00 23.43
CA LEU A 187 24.11 -10.27 23.82
C LEU A 187 23.77 -9.01 24.59
N ALA A 188 22.72 -8.28 24.18
CA ALA A 188 22.27 -7.08 24.89
C ALA A 188 21.75 -7.40 26.30
N ASP A 189 21.06 -8.54 26.48
CA ASP A 189 20.64 -9.03 27.81
C ASP A 189 21.85 -9.36 28.70
N GLU A 190 22.95 -9.83 28.11
CA GLU A 190 24.24 -10.06 28.78
C GLU A 190 25.07 -8.76 28.96
N GLY A 191 24.56 -7.62 28.50
CA GLY A 191 25.24 -6.32 28.58
C GLY A 191 26.34 -6.10 27.55
N VAL A 192 26.44 -6.96 26.53
CA VAL A 192 27.48 -6.90 25.49
C VAL A 192 26.87 -6.33 24.21
N TYR A 193 27.38 -5.18 23.75
CA TYR A 193 26.99 -4.58 22.47
C TYR A 193 28.19 -4.46 21.54
N ILE A 194 28.13 -5.17 20.42
CA ILE A 194 29.18 -5.13 19.37
C ILE A 194 28.72 -4.22 18.23
N ALA A 195 27.54 -4.49 17.67
CA ALA A 195 26.99 -3.75 16.53
C ALA A 195 25.48 -3.97 16.38
N SER A 196 24.85 -3.18 15.51
CA SER A 196 23.43 -3.36 15.16
C SER A 196 23.18 -4.63 14.35
N GLU A 197 21.93 -5.14 14.39
CA GLU A 197 21.51 -6.32 13.62
C GLU A 197 21.86 -6.22 12.12
N SER A 198 21.61 -5.06 11.51
CA SER A 198 21.94 -4.80 10.10
C SER A 198 23.43 -4.94 9.82
N SER A 199 24.29 -4.56 10.77
CA SER A 199 25.74 -4.73 10.67
C SER A 199 26.15 -6.20 10.75
N PHE A 200 25.54 -6.98 11.64
CA PHE A 200 25.75 -8.44 11.68
C PHE A 200 25.40 -9.10 10.34
N TYR A 201 24.23 -8.79 9.78
CA TYR A 201 23.83 -9.32 8.47
C TYR A 201 24.82 -8.92 7.37
N ARG A 202 25.29 -7.66 7.36
CA ARG A 202 26.26 -7.19 6.36
C ARG A 202 27.59 -7.93 6.45
N VAL A 203 28.13 -8.13 7.66
CA VAL A 203 29.40 -8.86 7.87
C VAL A 203 29.25 -10.33 7.50
N LEU A 204 28.16 -10.98 7.91
CA LEU A 204 27.89 -12.38 7.55
C LEU A 204 27.67 -12.56 6.04
N HIS A 205 27.07 -11.58 5.37
CA HIS A 205 26.93 -11.57 3.92
C HIS A 205 28.28 -11.42 3.22
N GLU A 206 29.14 -10.51 3.69
CA GLU A 206 30.51 -10.31 3.15
C GLU A 206 31.36 -11.59 3.26
N LYS A 207 31.20 -12.36 4.34
CA LYS A 207 31.89 -13.64 4.55
C LYS A 207 31.15 -14.85 3.98
N ASN A 208 30.04 -14.64 3.27
CA ASN A 208 29.19 -15.70 2.73
C ASN A 208 28.79 -16.75 3.80
N GLN A 209 28.48 -16.33 5.03
CA GLN A 209 28.05 -17.19 6.13
C GLN A 209 26.54 -17.10 6.41
N LEU A 210 25.81 -16.36 5.58
CA LEU A 210 24.35 -16.24 5.63
C LEU A 210 23.66 -17.42 4.93
N HIS A 211 24.04 -18.63 5.31
CA HIS A 211 23.38 -19.84 4.84
C HIS A 211 22.15 -20.13 5.71
N ARG A 212 21.17 -20.84 5.14
CA ARG A 212 19.97 -21.25 5.86
C ARG A 212 20.35 -22.21 6.99
N ARG A 213 20.09 -21.82 8.24
CA ARG A 213 20.44 -22.61 9.45
C ARG A 213 19.29 -23.51 9.97
N GLY A 214 18.26 -23.75 9.16
CA GLY A 214 17.04 -24.47 9.57
C GLY A 214 16.80 -25.78 8.82
N ARG A 215 16.00 -26.68 9.42
CA ARG A 215 15.64 -28.01 8.86
C ARG A 215 14.69 -27.96 7.66
N ALA A 216 14.08 -26.80 7.38
CA ALA A 216 13.12 -26.67 6.30
C ALA A 216 13.80 -26.85 4.93
N ARG A 217 13.18 -27.65 4.05
CA ARG A 217 13.67 -27.90 2.68
C ARG A 217 13.76 -26.59 1.89
N THR A 218 14.78 -26.45 1.06
CA THR A 218 14.92 -25.33 0.12
C THR A 218 13.66 -25.20 -0.72
N PRO A 219 13.11 -23.98 -0.92
CA PRO A 219 11.99 -23.78 -1.82
C PRO A 219 12.32 -24.39 -3.18
N ARG A 220 11.47 -25.31 -3.65
CA ARG A 220 11.64 -25.93 -4.96
C ARG A 220 10.79 -25.19 -5.96
N THR A 221 11.36 -24.85 -7.11
CA THR A 221 10.58 -24.38 -8.26
C THR A 221 9.76 -25.56 -8.78
N VAL A 222 8.45 -25.55 -8.55
CA VAL A 222 7.53 -26.57 -9.08
C VAL A 222 7.05 -26.10 -10.46
N ILE A 223 7.23 -26.95 -11.47
CA ILE A 223 6.70 -26.70 -12.82
C ILE A 223 5.18 -26.67 -12.72
N LYS A 224 4.54 -25.60 -13.21
CA LYS A 224 3.08 -25.50 -13.22
C LYS A 224 2.51 -26.57 -14.16
N PRO A 225 1.42 -27.27 -13.78
CA PRO A 225 0.77 -28.22 -14.68
C PRO A 225 0.24 -27.51 -15.93
N LYS A 226 0.12 -28.26 -17.03
CA LYS A 226 -0.44 -27.75 -18.28
C LYS A 226 -1.92 -27.40 -18.06
N GLY A 227 -2.28 -26.14 -18.31
CA GLY A 227 -3.69 -25.69 -18.24
C GLY A 227 -4.46 -26.13 -19.49
N TYR A 228 -5.68 -26.61 -19.30
CA TYR A 228 -6.64 -26.89 -20.38
C TYR A 228 -7.67 -25.75 -20.43
N LYS A 229 -8.15 -25.42 -21.63
CA LYS A 229 -9.14 -24.36 -21.87
C LYS A 229 -10.38 -24.97 -22.53
N ALA A 230 -11.56 -24.63 -22.04
CA ALA A 230 -12.83 -24.93 -22.72
C ALA A 230 -13.10 -23.90 -23.82
N GLU A 231 -13.59 -24.34 -24.98
CA GLU A 231 -13.85 -23.48 -26.15
C GLU A 231 -15.32 -23.13 -26.33
N ALA A 232 -16.23 -23.93 -25.75
CA ALA A 232 -17.67 -23.73 -25.79
C ALA A 232 -18.34 -24.13 -24.45
N PRO A 233 -19.58 -23.65 -24.19
CA PRO A 233 -20.36 -24.09 -23.03
C PRO A 233 -20.57 -25.60 -23.02
N ASN A 234 -20.65 -26.20 -21.82
CA ASN A 234 -20.91 -27.62 -21.56
C ASN A 234 -19.86 -28.60 -22.11
N GLN A 235 -18.62 -28.13 -22.36
CA GLN A 235 -17.50 -29.01 -22.71
C GLN A 235 -16.75 -29.54 -21.49
N VAL A 236 -16.53 -28.68 -20.49
CA VAL A 236 -15.82 -29.02 -19.26
C VAL A 236 -16.52 -28.37 -18.08
N TRP A 237 -16.91 -29.20 -17.11
CA TRP A 237 -17.48 -28.74 -15.85
C TRP A 237 -16.42 -28.80 -14.74
N SER A 238 -16.40 -27.78 -13.90
CA SER A 238 -15.69 -27.78 -12.62
C SER A 238 -16.71 -28.00 -11.52
N TRP A 239 -16.38 -28.80 -10.52
CA TRP A 239 -17.25 -29.03 -9.37
C TRP A 239 -16.44 -28.92 -8.10
N ASP A 240 -17.08 -28.44 -7.04
CA ASP A 240 -16.49 -28.30 -5.72
C ASP A 240 -17.55 -28.55 -4.63
N ILE A 241 -17.10 -28.90 -3.43
CA ILE A 241 -17.95 -29.06 -2.25
C ILE A 241 -17.60 -27.96 -1.26
N THR A 242 -18.53 -27.03 -1.04
CA THR A 242 -18.34 -25.91 -0.13
C THR A 242 -19.13 -26.12 1.16
N TYR A 243 -18.49 -25.83 2.29
CA TYR A 243 -19.10 -25.88 3.62
C TYR A 243 -19.93 -24.63 3.88
N LEU A 244 -21.21 -24.81 4.17
CA LEU A 244 -22.11 -23.75 4.60
C LEU A 244 -22.29 -23.81 6.11
N ALA A 245 -22.10 -22.68 6.77
CA ALA A 245 -22.34 -22.56 8.21
C ALA A 245 -23.83 -22.70 8.50
N SER A 246 -24.20 -23.53 9.48
CA SER A 246 -25.57 -23.60 9.98
C SER A 246 -25.77 -22.71 11.21
N ALA A 247 -27.03 -22.50 11.61
CA ALA A 247 -27.37 -21.81 12.86
C ALA A 247 -26.99 -22.63 14.11
N VAL A 248 -26.75 -23.94 13.97
CA VAL A 248 -26.38 -24.84 15.07
C VAL A 248 -24.87 -25.01 15.08
N ARG A 249 -24.25 -24.66 16.22
CA ARG A 249 -22.80 -24.78 16.39
C ARG A 249 -22.36 -26.23 16.24
N GLY A 250 -21.41 -26.48 15.33
CA GLY A 250 -20.88 -27.80 15.04
C GLY A 250 -21.68 -28.59 13.99
N SER A 251 -22.72 -28.00 13.42
CA SER A 251 -23.44 -28.55 12.26
C SER A 251 -23.13 -27.70 11.03
N PHE A 252 -22.81 -28.37 9.92
CA PHE A 252 -22.52 -27.76 8.63
C PHE A 252 -23.39 -28.40 7.56
N TYR A 253 -23.76 -27.60 6.56
CA TYR A 253 -24.35 -28.12 5.34
C TYR A 253 -23.29 -28.16 4.24
N TYR A 254 -23.41 -29.13 3.35
CA TYR A 254 -22.46 -29.35 2.26
C TYR A 254 -23.14 -28.99 0.95
N LEU A 255 -22.70 -27.89 0.35
CA LEU A 255 -23.15 -27.46 -0.98
C LEU A 255 -22.30 -28.16 -2.03
N TYR A 256 -22.93 -29.05 -2.77
CA TYR A 256 -22.38 -29.64 -3.99
C TYR A 256 -22.76 -28.74 -5.16
N MET A 257 -21.77 -28.20 -5.87
CA MET A 257 -22.02 -27.28 -6.98
C MET A 257 -21.20 -27.69 -8.20
N VAL A 258 -21.83 -27.66 -9.36
CA VAL A 258 -21.21 -27.89 -10.67
C VAL A 258 -21.36 -26.64 -11.51
N GLU A 259 -20.24 -26.11 -11.99
CA GLU A 259 -20.13 -24.91 -12.81
C GLU A 259 -19.54 -25.25 -14.17
N ASP A 260 -20.08 -24.67 -15.23
CA ASP A 260 -19.48 -24.72 -16.55
C ASP A 260 -18.29 -23.74 -16.66
N ILE A 261 -17.10 -24.26 -16.99
CA ILE A 261 -15.85 -23.47 -16.98
C ILE A 261 -15.86 -22.34 -18.01
N TYR A 262 -16.55 -22.54 -19.14
CA TYR A 262 -16.60 -21.54 -20.22
C TYR A 262 -17.57 -20.40 -19.87
N SER A 263 -18.82 -20.73 -19.55
CA SER A 263 -19.89 -19.74 -19.34
C SER A 263 -19.97 -19.22 -17.90
N ARG A 264 -19.29 -19.86 -16.94
CA ARG A 264 -19.36 -19.56 -15.51
C ARG A 264 -20.77 -19.72 -14.91
N LYS A 265 -21.65 -20.44 -15.61
CA LYS A 265 -23.00 -20.72 -15.13
C LYS A 265 -23.00 -21.97 -14.26
N ILE A 266 -23.77 -21.91 -13.19
CA ILE A 266 -24.08 -23.08 -12.36
C ILE A 266 -25.00 -23.98 -13.17
N VAL A 267 -24.55 -25.21 -13.42
CA VAL A 267 -25.29 -26.24 -14.16
C VAL A 267 -26.25 -26.96 -13.22
N CYS A 268 -25.75 -27.39 -12.07
CA CYS A 268 -26.55 -28.02 -11.03
C CYS A 268 -25.94 -27.77 -9.65
N TRP A 269 -26.80 -27.74 -8.63
CA TRP A 269 -26.40 -27.59 -7.24
C TRP A 269 -27.36 -28.34 -6.32
N GLU A 270 -26.84 -28.85 -5.21
CA GLU A 270 -27.62 -29.48 -4.14
C GLU A 270 -26.94 -29.26 -2.79
N VAL A 271 -27.74 -29.22 -1.72
CA VAL A 271 -27.26 -29.09 -0.34
C VAL A 271 -27.62 -30.36 0.43
N HIS A 272 -26.66 -30.92 1.13
CA HIS A 272 -26.83 -32.12 1.95
C HIS A 272 -26.29 -31.89 3.37
N GLU A 273 -26.81 -32.65 4.34
CA GLU A 273 -26.35 -32.60 5.74
C GLU A 273 -25.05 -33.37 5.97
N GLN A 274 -24.69 -34.26 5.03
CA GLN A 274 -23.51 -35.13 5.14
C GLN A 274 -22.72 -35.10 3.83
N GLU A 275 -21.39 -35.20 3.95
CA GLU A 275 -20.51 -35.35 2.80
C GLU A 275 -20.50 -36.81 2.34
N ASN A 276 -21.11 -37.10 1.19
CA ASN A 276 -21.13 -38.42 0.57
C ASN A 276 -20.90 -38.35 -0.94
N ALA A 277 -20.08 -39.25 -1.47
CA ALA A 277 -19.82 -39.41 -2.90
C ALA A 277 -21.09 -39.75 -3.71
N GLU A 278 -22.08 -40.41 -3.11
CA GLU A 278 -23.36 -40.70 -3.77
C GLU A 278 -24.12 -39.42 -4.16
N HIS A 279 -24.07 -38.38 -3.33
CA HIS A 279 -24.70 -37.09 -3.61
C HIS A 279 -24.08 -36.44 -4.84
N ALA A 280 -22.75 -36.43 -4.95
CA ALA A 280 -22.05 -35.94 -6.14
C ALA A 280 -22.44 -36.73 -7.40
N SER A 281 -22.51 -38.06 -7.31
CA SER A 281 -22.88 -38.90 -8.46
C SER A 281 -24.30 -38.61 -8.95
N ARG A 282 -25.28 -38.50 -8.03
CA ARG A 282 -26.67 -38.19 -8.37
C ARG A 282 -26.79 -36.78 -8.96
N LEU A 283 -26.08 -35.80 -8.41
CA LEU A 283 -26.07 -34.42 -8.90
C LEU A 283 -25.55 -34.33 -10.33
N ILE A 284 -24.43 -34.99 -10.64
CA ILE A 284 -23.84 -34.99 -11.99
C ILE A 284 -24.79 -35.66 -12.99
N ARG A 285 -25.49 -36.74 -12.59
CA ARG A 285 -26.49 -37.41 -13.43
C ARG A 285 -27.70 -36.52 -13.74
N LYS A 286 -28.10 -35.62 -12.83
CA LYS A 286 -29.20 -34.67 -13.06
C LYS A 286 -28.83 -33.51 -13.99
N GLY A 287 -27.55 -33.14 -14.06
CA GLY A 287 -27.07 -32.04 -14.89
C GLY A 287 -26.79 -32.41 -16.35
N ARG A 288 -26.79 -33.71 -16.69
CA ARG A 288 -26.73 -34.23 -18.06
C ARG A 288 -28.11 -34.22 -18.70
#